data_AF-A0A7S3GQL8-F1
#
_entry.id   AF-A0A7S3GQL8-F1
#
_cell.length_a   1.000
_cell.length_b   1.000
_cell.length_c   1.000
_cell.angle_alpha   90.00
_cell.angle_beta   90.00
_cell.angle_gamma   90.00
#
_symmetry.space_group_name_H-M   'P 1'
#
loop_
_entity.id
_entity.type
_entity.pdbx_description
1 polymer ?
#
loop_
_entity_poly.entity_id
_entity_poly.type
_entity_poly.pdbx_seq_one_letter_code
_entity_poly.pdbx_strand_id
1 'polypeptide(L)'
;MLGSQTVLILVGVFVCVAQLALAVPPVNSIPVKIINHAGAPIEVYWIDTFSNDGTIVKQTAKPLRNSSDAHINSYDGHQFVAKFLNEVEGAEAYFTKGPSEETVIVEYDTESNVMTARQITKFDEIMDLINEATKTCNNLEDSTFTDCIKSKVVEEAKRLTDTTNEIRRYRDLMSPRLNSYVCADDMANVSTALKVVPFDDRRERYNADLVVDTDRAKVWVMKKAITAKECEILARRSVAPVAPASHTELSMEADGSSVMVSAQANGPLVYELDAEAPEKDPLWPLYSRIIKVTNAVGKQGIPVLPIPQEKLILLTYEEGTSGLGTHFHGKSKFQPGDRVASALLFCQTAAQGGQVTFPKADIVLTPETGMGVFYSYKSATTDDMDDGYSEMSGCPVRAGNMVVASLHLRSGTPVLALENATTGVDSGANGSAELGPA
;
A
#
# COMPACT_ATOMS: atom_id res chain seq x y z
N MET A 1 3.88 81.39 -1.50
CA MET A 1 4.42 80.21 -2.22
C MET A 1 5.16 79.34 -1.22
N LEU A 2 4.48 78.36 -0.64
CA LEU A 2 5.08 77.33 0.22
C LEU A 2 4.43 76.01 -0.21
N GLY A 3 5.22 75.17 -0.88
CA GLY A 3 4.80 73.86 -1.38
C GLY A 3 5.03 72.80 -0.31
N SER A 4 3.96 72.09 0.04
CA SER A 4 3.98 70.93 0.93
C SER A 4 4.37 69.70 0.13
N GLN A 5 5.46 69.03 0.51
CA GLN A 5 5.81 67.71 -0.01
C GLN A 5 5.21 66.63 0.88
N THR A 6 4.38 65.78 0.29
CA THR A 6 3.82 64.58 0.91
C THR A 6 4.78 63.42 0.65
N VAL A 7 5.36 62.85 1.71
CA VAL A 7 6.19 61.63 1.65
C VAL A 7 5.28 60.41 1.81
N LEU A 8 5.25 59.56 0.78
CA LEU A 8 4.53 58.30 0.76
C LEU A 8 5.47 57.19 1.24
N ILE A 9 5.20 56.61 2.42
CA ILE A 9 5.94 55.46 2.95
C ILE A 9 5.22 54.18 2.51
N LEU A 10 5.80 53.47 1.55
CA LEU A 10 5.36 52.13 1.12
C LEU A 10 5.98 51.09 2.05
N VAL A 11 5.18 50.52 2.95
CA VAL A 11 5.56 49.37 3.77
C VAL A 11 5.29 48.10 2.95
N GLY A 12 6.32 47.58 2.27
CA GLY A 12 6.27 46.29 1.59
C GLY A 12 6.43 45.15 2.60
N VAL A 13 5.36 44.42 2.87
CA VAL A 13 5.41 43.17 3.65
C VAL A 13 5.85 42.05 2.70
N PHE A 14 7.13 41.67 2.77
CA PHE A 14 7.65 40.48 2.11
C PHE A 14 7.24 39.24 2.93
N VAL A 15 6.18 38.55 2.50
CA VAL A 15 5.84 37.21 3.02
C VAL A 15 6.74 36.21 2.32
N CYS A 16 7.84 35.83 2.98
CA CYS A 16 8.71 34.76 2.52
C CYS A 16 8.03 33.41 2.84
N VAL A 17 7.29 32.86 1.88
CA VAL A 17 6.76 31.49 1.97
C VAL A 17 7.93 30.53 1.77
N ALA A 18 8.57 30.13 2.87
CA ALA A 18 9.58 29.08 2.85
C ALA A 18 8.88 27.75 2.57
N GLN A 19 8.93 27.31 1.32
CA GLN A 19 8.43 26.02 0.87
C GLN A 19 9.37 24.94 1.44
N LEU A 20 9.00 24.36 2.58
CA LEU A 20 9.67 23.20 3.16
C LEU A 20 9.39 22.00 2.24
N ALA A 21 10.23 21.83 1.21
CA ALA A 21 10.26 20.59 0.45
C ALA A 21 10.70 19.47 1.41
N LEU A 22 9.74 18.66 1.87
CA LEU A 22 10.03 17.41 2.56
C LEU A 22 10.74 16.52 1.54
N ALA A 23 12.05 16.36 1.69
CA ALA A 23 12.84 15.51 0.82
C ALA A 23 12.30 14.08 0.93
N VAL A 24 11.85 13.52 -0.20
CA VAL A 24 11.45 12.11 -0.28
C VAL A 24 12.66 11.26 0.11
N PRO A 25 12.54 10.32 1.06
CA PRO A 25 13.64 9.45 1.45
C PRO A 25 14.21 8.72 0.23
N PRO A 26 15.54 8.54 0.14
CA PRO A 26 16.13 7.68 -0.87
C PRO A 26 15.53 6.26 -0.84
N VAL A 27 15.36 5.65 -2.00
CA VAL A 27 14.87 4.26 -2.10
C VAL A 27 15.81 3.34 -1.30
N ASN A 28 15.23 2.48 -0.46
CA ASN A 28 15.90 1.56 0.48
C ASN A 28 16.62 2.22 1.68
N SER A 29 16.44 3.52 1.95
CA SER A 29 16.97 4.09 3.17
C SER A 29 16.14 3.65 4.38
N ILE A 30 16.81 3.32 5.48
CA ILE A 30 16.21 2.99 6.77
C ILE A 30 16.33 4.24 7.66
N PRO A 31 15.23 4.71 8.27
CA PRO A 31 15.27 5.86 9.16
C PRO A 31 16.06 5.55 10.44
N VAL A 32 16.79 6.54 10.92
CA VAL A 32 17.49 6.54 12.21
C VAL A 32 16.99 7.71 13.02
N LYS A 33 16.52 7.45 14.24
CA LYS A 33 16.20 8.49 15.20
C LYS A 33 17.40 8.71 16.10
N ILE A 34 17.93 9.94 16.14
CA ILE A 34 19.05 10.31 17.00
C ILE A 34 18.52 11.23 18.09
N ILE A 35 18.78 10.91 19.35
CA ILE A 35 18.36 11.70 20.51
C ILE A 35 19.61 12.18 21.25
N ASN A 36 19.72 13.49 21.44
CA ASN A 36 20.85 14.08 22.17
C ASN A 36 20.56 14.13 23.67
N HIS A 37 21.35 13.40 24.46
CA HIS A 37 21.39 13.44 25.93
C HIS A 37 22.76 13.89 26.47
N ALA A 38 23.62 14.46 25.64
CA ALA A 38 24.99 14.84 25.99
C ALA A 38 25.09 16.15 26.81
N GLY A 39 23.96 16.77 27.20
CA GLY A 39 23.94 18.00 28.01
C GLY A 39 24.29 19.29 27.24
N ALA A 40 24.79 19.19 26.01
CA ALA A 40 25.14 20.33 25.16
C ALA A 40 24.82 20.05 23.68
N PRO A 41 24.80 21.08 22.80
CA PRO A 41 24.49 20.87 21.39
C PRO A 41 25.50 19.98 20.66
N ILE A 42 25.00 18.98 19.93
CA ILE A 42 25.81 18.06 19.11
C ILE A 42 25.49 18.21 17.63
N GLU A 43 26.45 17.87 16.79
CA GLU A 43 26.32 17.74 15.34
C GLU A 43 26.56 16.29 14.95
N VAL A 44 25.81 15.82 13.95
CA VAL A 44 25.91 14.43 13.47
C VAL A 44 26.50 14.45 12.07
N TYR A 45 27.49 13.59 11.88
CA TYR A 45 28.19 13.42 10.62
C TYR A 45 28.11 11.95 10.19
N TRP A 46 27.90 11.73 8.91
CA TRP A 46 28.13 10.45 8.25
C TRP A 46 29.62 10.34 7.91
N ILE A 47 30.22 9.18 8.13
CA ILE A 47 31.59 8.86 7.75
C ILE A 47 31.52 8.12 6.41
N ASP A 48 32.07 8.71 5.36
CA ASP A 48 32.17 8.07 4.05
C ASP A 48 33.12 6.88 4.14
N THR A 49 32.54 5.67 4.16
CA THR A 49 33.28 4.41 4.17
C THR A 49 33.59 3.92 2.76
N PHE A 50 33.10 4.60 1.73
CA PHE A 50 33.37 4.29 0.32
C PHE A 50 34.64 4.97 -0.18
N SER A 51 35.00 6.09 0.43
CA SER A 51 36.28 6.75 0.21
C SER A 51 37.33 6.23 1.21
N ASN A 52 38.58 6.09 0.75
CA ASN A 52 39.68 5.68 1.63
C ASN A 52 40.10 6.77 2.63
N ASP A 53 39.52 7.97 2.53
CA ASP A 53 39.89 9.14 3.33
C ASP A 53 39.01 9.34 4.57
N GLY A 54 37.91 8.59 4.71
CA GLY A 54 37.00 8.69 5.86
C GLY A 54 36.37 10.08 5.99
N THR A 55 36.08 10.75 4.87
CA THR A 55 35.48 12.09 4.92
C THR A 55 34.19 12.11 5.73
N ILE A 56 34.02 13.16 6.54
CA ILE A 56 32.83 13.34 7.37
C ILE A 56 31.85 14.33 6.72
N VAL A 57 30.60 13.91 6.55
CA VAL A 57 29.53 14.67 5.87
C VAL A 57 28.42 14.98 6.86
N LYS A 58 28.21 16.27 7.14
CA LYS A 58 27.20 16.75 8.10
C LYS A 58 25.78 16.34 7.68
N GLN A 59 25.04 15.72 8.60
CA GLN A 59 23.68 15.21 8.36
C GLN A 59 22.57 16.11 8.94
N THR A 60 22.90 16.93 9.94
CA THR A 60 21.93 17.84 10.56
C THR A 60 22.13 19.28 10.10
N ALA A 61 21.05 19.93 9.65
CA ALA A 61 21.11 21.34 9.23
C ALA A 61 21.42 22.29 10.40
N LYS A 62 21.01 21.92 11.61
CA LYS A 62 21.30 22.64 12.86
C LYS A 62 21.81 21.65 13.91
N PRO A 63 22.67 22.10 14.84
CA PRO A 63 23.06 21.28 15.98
C PRO A 63 21.83 20.83 16.78
N LEU A 64 21.81 19.56 17.14
CA LEU A 64 20.83 18.95 18.02
C LEU A 64 21.04 19.48 19.43
N ARG A 65 20.04 20.16 19.99
CA ARG A 65 20.08 20.62 21.38
C ARG A 65 19.90 19.44 22.34
N ASN A 66 20.31 19.61 23.59
CA ASN A 66 20.04 18.61 24.62
C ASN A 66 18.53 18.31 24.70
N SER A 67 18.20 17.03 24.83
CA SER A 67 16.84 16.48 24.84
C SER A 67 16.03 16.73 23.55
N SER A 68 16.69 17.02 22.44
CA SER A 68 16.05 17.07 21.11
C SER A 68 16.45 15.87 20.26
N ASP A 69 15.67 15.63 19.21
CA ASP A 69 15.89 14.55 18.25
C ASP A 69 16.06 15.04 16.80
N ALA A 70 16.67 14.18 15.99
CA ALA A 70 16.69 14.29 14.53
C ALA A 70 16.34 12.94 13.92
N HIS A 71 15.76 13.01 12.72
CA HIS A 71 15.54 11.87 11.87
C HIS A 71 16.47 12.00 10.66
N ILE A 72 17.30 10.99 10.45
CA ILE A 72 18.15 10.88 9.26
C ILE A 72 17.82 9.59 8.52
N ASN A 73 18.03 9.58 7.21
CA ASN A 73 17.87 8.40 6.37
C ASN A 73 19.25 7.82 6.08
N SER A 74 19.43 6.51 6.29
CA SER A 74 20.73 5.84 6.13
C SER A 74 20.58 4.43 5.55
N TYR A 75 21.68 3.77 5.23
CA TYR A 75 21.72 2.36 4.85
C TYR A 75 22.42 1.53 5.93
N ASP A 76 22.18 0.22 5.91
CA ASP A 76 22.88 -0.73 6.77
C ASP A 76 24.40 -0.66 6.55
N GLY A 77 25.17 -0.65 7.64
CA GLY A 77 26.63 -0.53 7.63
C GLY A 77 27.19 0.89 7.52
N HIS A 78 26.36 1.92 7.33
CA HIS A 78 26.84 3.31 7.38
C HIS A 78 27.37 3.67 8.77
N GLN A 79 28.52 4.35 8.81
CA GLN A 79 29.13 4.81 10.05
C GLN A 79 28.85 6.28 10.29
N PHE A 80 28.67 6.64 11.55
CA PHE A 80 28.37 8.01 11.97
C PHE A 80 29.25 8.42 13.14
N VAL A 81 29.47 9.72 13.25
CA VAL A 81 30.08 10.35 14.42
C VAL A 81 29.23 11.53 14.88
N ALA A 82 28.92 11.55 16.17
CA ALA A 82 28.35 12.69 16.86
C ALA A 82 29.46 13.45 17.59
N LYS A 83 29.48 14.77 17.45
CA LYS A 83 30.47 15.66 18.05
C LYS A 83 29.80 16.86 18.69
N PHE A 84 30.39 17.44 19.75
CA PHE A 84 29.91 18.73 20.24
C PHE A 84 30.14 19.85 19.23
N LEU A 85 29.24 20.84 19.22
CA LEU A 85 29.39 22.04 18.37
C LEU A 85 30.68 22.82 18.66
N ASN A 86 31.12 22.85 19.94
CA ASN A 86 32.27 23.62 20.38
C ASN A 86 33.55 22.78 20.51
N GLU A 87 33.68 21.68 19.76
CA GLU A 87 34.86 20.79 19.71
C GLU A 87 35.51 20.55 21.09
N VAL A 88 34.92 19.64 21.87
CA VAL A 88 35.56 19.16 23.10
C VAL A 88 36.45 17.98 22.73
N GLU A 89 37.76 18.10 22.96
CA GLU A 89 38.73 17.05 22.65
C GLU A 89 38.36 15.72 23.33
N GLY A 90 38.31 14.64 22.56
CA GLY A 90 37.94 13.29 23.03
C GLY A 90 36.44 13.02 23.18
N ALA A 91 35.57 14.00 22.96
CA ALA A 91 34.12 13.85 23.11
C ALA A 91 33.41 13.56 21.78
N GLU A 92 33.73 12.41 21.19
CA GLU A 92 33.12 11.93 19.95
C GLU A 92 32.44 10.58 20.20
N ALA A 93 31.21 10.43 19.71
CA ALA A 93 30.48 9.18 19.79
C ALA A 93 30.28 8.58 18.40
N TYR A 94 30.79 7.37 18.21
CA TYR A 94 30.70 6.63 16.96
C TYR A 94 29.57 5.60 17.02
N PHE A 95 28.83 5.44 15.92
CA PHE A 95 27.85 4.37 15.79
C PHE A 95 27.73 3.90 14.33
N THR A 96 27.29 2.66 14.14
CA THR A 96 27.11 2.06 12.80
C THR A 96 25.67 1.64 12.63
N LYS A 97 25.00 2.15 11.60
CA LYS A 97 23.61 1.81 11.32
C LYS A 97 23.45 0.31 11.11
N GLY A 98 22.59 -0.33 11.91
CA GLY A 98 22.24 -1.73 11.72
C GLY A 98 21.16 -1.98 10.65
N PRO A 99 20.72 -3.24 10.46
CA PRO A 99 19.73 -3.62 9.43
C PRO A 99 18.28 -3.25 9.81
N SER A 100 18.03 -2.88 11.07
CA SER A 100 16.69 -2.63 11.61
C SER A 100 16.49 -1.15 11.96
N GLU A 101 15.24 -0.76 12.20
CA GLU A 101 14.94 0.54 12.82
C GLU A 101 15.59 0.62 14.21
N GLU A 102 16.28 1.73 14.47
CA GLU A 102 17.01 1.96 15.71
C GLU A 102 16.90 3.40 16.18
N THR A 103 16.93 3.57 17.49
CA THR A 103 17.10 4.86 18.16
C THR A 103 18.52 4.93 18.70
N VAL A 104 19.28 5.95 18.30
CA VAL A 104 20.63 6.21 18.79
C VAL A 104 20.55 7.29 19.85
N ILE A 105 20.90 6.94 21.08
CA ILE A 105 21.00 7.90 22.19
C ILE A 105 22.47 8.28 22.34
N VAL A 106 22.76 9.57 22.21
CA VAL A 106 24.11 10.11 22.41
C VAL A 106 24.20 10.67 23.82
N GLU A 107 25.05 10.09 24.64
CA GLU A 107 25.27 10.46 26.05
C GLU A 107 26.70 10.97 26.23
N TYR A 108 26.92 11.80 27.23
CA TYR A 108 28.24 12.30 27.58
C TYR A 108 28.45 12.20 29.08
N ASP A 109 29.50 11.49 29.46
CA ASP A 109 29.94 11.35 30.83
C ASP A 109 30.99 12.42 31.15
N THR A 110 30.60 13.36 32.02
CA THR A 110 31.46 14.47 32.45
C THR A 110 32.65 14.03 33.29
N GLU A 111 32.56 12.90 33.99
CA GLU A 111 33.64 12.42 34.87
C GLU A 111 34.77 11.80 34.05
N SER A 112 34.41 11.02 33.03
CA SER A 112 35.37 10.37 32.14
C SER A 112 35.73 11.19 30.90
N ASN A 113 35.00 12.28 30.62
CA ASN A 113 35.13 13.08 29.39
C ASN A 113 34.94 12.21 28.13
N VAL A 114 34.00 11.26 28.18
CA VAL A 114 33.69 10.32 27.09
C VAL A 114 32.28 10.54 26.59
N MET A 115 32.12 10.66 25.27
CA MET A 115 30.81 10.61 24.62
C MET A 115 30.55 9.20 24.12
N THR A 116 29.35 8.68 24.36
CA THR A 116 28.95 7.34 23.92
C THR A 116 27.68 7.42 23.09
N ALA A 117 27.57 6.54 22.09
CA ALA A 117 26.33 6.34 21.36
C ALA A 117 25.80 4.96 21.73
N ARG A 118 24.59 4.92 22.29
CA ARG A 118 23.86 3.70 22.60
C ARG A 118 22.77 3.49 21.57
N GLN A 119 22.88 2.43 20.79
CA GLN A 119 21.84 2.03 19.86
C GLN A 119 20.81 1.18 20.59
N ILE A 120 19.55 1.55 20.43
CA ILE A 120 18.40 0.80 20.94
C ILE A 120 17.63 0.30 19.72
N THR A 121 17.59 -1.01 19.58
CA THR A 121 16.78 -1.69 18.58
C THR A 121 15.38 -1.98 19.12
N LYS A 122 14.45 -2.34 18.25
CA LYS A 122 13.16 -2.90 18.67
C LYS A 122 13.29 -4.16 19.52
N PHE A 123 14.36 -4.93 19.33
CA PHE A 123 14.64 -6.09 20.18
C PHE A 123 15.03 -5.65 21.60
N ASP A 124 15.84 -4.59 21.73
CA ASP A 124 16.21 -4.05 23.04
C ASP A 124 15.00 -3.49 23.79
N GLU A 125 14.07 -2.80 23.11
CA GLU A 125 12.80 -2.35 23.71
C GLU A 125 11.99 -3.54 24.28
N ILE A 126 11.93 -4.67 23.54
CA ILE A 126 11.25 -5.89 24.00
C ILE A 126 12.00 -6.51 25.19
N MET A 127 13.33 -6.54 25.15
CA MET A 127 14.14 -7.06 26.25
C MET A 127 14.03 -6.18 27.50
N ASP A 128 13.97 -4.86 27.36
CA ASP A 128 13.73 -3.93 28.46
C ASP A 128 12.35 -4.16 29.09
N LEU A 129 11.32 -4.41 28.26
CA LEU A 129 10.00 -4.79 28.73
C LEU A 129 10.03 -6.12 29.50
N ILE A 130 10.74 -7.13 28.99
CA ILE A 130 10.90 -8.42 29.67
C ILE A 130 11.68 -8.24 30.98
N ASN A 131 12.72 -7.40 31.01
CA ASN A 131 13.51 -7.11 32.20
C ASN A 131 12.71 -6.35 33.25
N GLU A 132 11.87 -5.39 32.84
CA GLU A 132 10.96 -4.66 33.72
C GLU A 132 9.88 -5.60 34.30
N ALA A 133 9.29 -6.45 33.45
CA ALA A 133 8.39 -7.51 33.90
C ALA A 133 9.10 -8.45 34.89
N THR A 134 10.34 -8.86 34.60
CA THR A 134 11.17 -9.71 35.48
C THR A 134 11.40 -9.07 36.83
N LYS A 135 11.80 -7.80 36.87
CA LYS A 135 11.99 -7.03 38.11
C LYS A 135 10.70 -6.94 38.92
N THR A 136 9.58 -6.70 38.24
CA THR A 136 8.25 -6.58 38.88
C THR A 136 7.79 -7.91 39.49
N CYS A 137 8.07 -9.02 38.80
CA CYS A 137 7.64 -10.36 39.22
C CYS A 137 8.62 -11.06 40.18
N ASN A 138 9.80 -10.50 40.45
CA ASN A 138 10.93 -11.18 41.13
C ASN A 138 10.66 -11.69 42.57
N ASN A 139 9.57 -11.26 43.20
CA ASN A 139 9.19 -11.70 44.55
C ASN A 139 8.21 -12.88 44.57
N LEU A 140 7.88 -13.44 43.40
CA LEU A 140 6.92 -14.53 43.24
C LEU A 140 7.63 -15.89 43.14
N GLU A 141 7.01 -16.95 43.65
CA GLU A 141 7.52 -18.33 43.53
C GLU A 141 7.44 -18.83 42.08
N ASP A 142 8.28 -19.80 41.70
CA ASP A 142 8.60 -20.19 40.30
C ASP A 142 7.41 -20.25 39.33
N SER A 143 6.31 -20.94 39.68
CA SER A 143 5.13 -21.04 38.81
C SER A 143 4.42 -19.70 38.65
N THR A 144 4.25 -18.96 39.75
CA THR A 144 3.63 -17.63 39.77
C THR A 144 4.48 -16.55 39.12
N PHE A 145 5.81 -16.69 39.14
CA PHE A 145 6.74 -15.83 38.41
C PHE A 145 6.50 -15.94 36.90
N THR A 146 6.47 -17.17 36.37
CA THR A 146 6.28 -17.41 34.93
C THR A 146 4.93 -16.86 34.43
N ASP A 147 3.87 -17.08 35.19
CA ASP A 147 2.54 -16.55 34.87
C ASP A 147 2.49 -15.02 34.90
N CYS A 148 3.22 -14.39 35.83
CA CYS A 148 3.34 -12.94 35.93
C CYS A 148 4.04 -12.34 34.69
N ILE A 149 5.17 -12.91 34.24
CA ILE A 149 5.87 -12.45 33.03
C ILE A 149 4.98 -12.63 31.79
N LYS A 150 4.38 -13.81 31.64
CA LYS A 150 3.48 -14.09 30.51
C LYS A 150 2.33 -13.09 30.45
N SER A 151 1.72 -12.77 31.59
CA SER A 151 0.66 -11.77 31.68
C SER A 151 1.12 -10.39 31.20
N LYS A 152 2.31 -9.94 31.63
CA LYS A 152 2.87 -8.63 31.24
C LYS A 152 3.20 -8.54 29.75
N VAL A 153 3.80 -9.59 29.17
CA VAL A 153 4.08 -9.63 27.73
C VAL A 153 2.79 -9.64 26.91
N VAL A 154 1.77 -10.38 27.36
CA VAL A 154 0.45 -10.41 26.70
C VAL A 154 -0.25 -9.05 26.81
N GLU A 155 -0.15 -8.37 27.96
CA GLU A 155 -0.67 -7.01 28.17
C GLU A 155 -0.06 -6.02 27.16
N GLU A 156 1.24 -6.06 26.94
CA GLU A 156 1.91 -5.19 25.98
C GLU A 156 1.56 -5.53 24.53
N ALA A 157 1.55 -6.81 24.17
CA ALA A 157 1.12 -7.26 22.84
C ALA A 157 -0.32 -6.79 22.54
N LYS A 158 -1.19 -6.82 23.56
CA LYS A 158 -2.54 -6.27 23.47
C LYS A 158 -2.51 -4.75 23.27
N ARG A 159 -1.70 -4.00 24.02
CA ARG A 159 -1.55 -2.55 23.87
C ARG A 159 -1.11 -2.15 22.46
N LEU A 160 -0.15 -2.86 21.88
CA LEU A 160 0.31 -2.66 20.50
C LEU A 160 -0.80 -2.97 19.48
N THR A 161 -1.55 -4.05 19.72
CA THR A 161 -2.72 -4.40 18.90
C THR A 161 -3.78 -3.31 18.97
N ASP A 162 -4.09 -2.79 20.15
CA ASP A 162 -5.06 -1.71 20.37
C ASP A 162 -4.62 -0.41 19.67
N THR A 163 -3.33 -0.06 19.78
CA THR A 163 -2.74 1.10 19.08
C THR A 163 -2.83 0.93 17.56
N THR A 164 -2.53 -0.27 17.04
CA THR A 164 -2.65 -0.58 15.61
C THR A 164 -4.10 -0.42 15.13
N ASN A 165 -5.05 -0.89 15.92
CA ASN A 165 -6.47 -0.75 15.62
C ASN A 165 -6.94 0.71 15.67
N GLU A 166 -6.39 1.52 16.59
CA GLU A 166 -6.68 2.95 16.66
C GLU A 166 -6.13 3.70 15.44
N ILE A 167 -4.89 3.41 15.00
CA ILE A 167 -4.32 3.98 13.78
C ILE A 167 -5.17 3.60 12.56
N ARG A 168 -5.56 2.32 12.43
CA ARG A 168 -6.47 1.87 11.36
C ARG A 168 -7.79 2.63 11.37
N ARG A 169 -8.37 2.83 12.56
CA ARG A 169 -9.60 3.62 12.72
C ARG A 169 -9.41 5.06 12.23
N TYR A 170 -8.32 5.74 12.60
CA TYR A 170 -8.06 7.10 12.12
C TYR A 170 -7.85 7.14 10.60
N ARG A 171 -7.08 6.21 10.04
CA ARG A 171 -6.91 6.03 8.59
C ARG A 171 -8.26 5.89 7.89
N ASP A 172 -9.12 5.02 8.39
CA ASP A 172 -10.44 4.76 7.81
C ASP A 172 -11.36 5.98 7.92
N LEU A 173 -11.30 6.74 9.02
CA LEU A 173 -12.03 8.00 9.20
C LEU A 173 -11.54 9.12 8.26
N MET A 174 -10.24 9.13 7.93
CA MET A 174 -9.65 10.14 7.06
C MET A 174 -9.82 9.81 5.58
N SER A 175 -9.88 8.52 5.22
CA SER A 175 -9.94 8.02 3.84
C SER A 175 -10.99 8.73 2.96
N PRO A 176 -12.28 8.85 3.35
CA PRO A 176 -13.28 9.54 2.52
C PRO A 176 -12.99 11.03 2.30
N ARG A 177 -12.38 11.69 3.29
CA ARG A 177 -12.01 13.12 3.20
C ARG A 177 -10.82 13.31 2.28
N LEU A 178 -9.81 12.44 2.38
CA LEU A 178 -8.67 12.43 1.47
C LEU A 178 -9.13 12.18 0.04
N ASN A 179 -10.02 11.20 -0.17
CA ASN A 179 -10.58 10.94 -1.49
C ASN A 179 -11.31 12.17 -2.07
N SER A 180 -12.19 12.79 -1.28
CA SER A 180 -12.91 14.00 -1.68
C SER A 180 -11.97 15.16 -2.03
N TYR A 181 -10.91 15.34 -1.24
CA TYR A 181 -9.91 16.38 -1.47
C TYR A 181 -9.12 16.14 -2.76
N VAL A 182 -8.61 14.92 -2.95
CA VAL A 182 -7.87 14.52 -4.17
C VAL A 182 -8.74 14.66 -5.41
N CYS A 183 -9.99 14.20 -5.36
CA CYS A 183 -10.90 14.31 -6.50
C CYS A 183 -11.36 15.75 -6.80
N ALA A 184 -11.19 16.68 -5.87
CA ALA A 184 -11.43 18.09 -6.11
C ALA A 184 -10.24 18.76 -6.81
N ASP A 185 -9.02 18.23 -6.67
CA ASP A 185 -7.78 18.82 -7.18
C ASP A 185 -7.25 18.08 -8.43
N ASP A 186 -7.34 18.71 -9.61
CA ASP A 186 -6.77 18.12 -10.84
C ASP A 186 -5.24 18.04 -10.81
N MET A 187 -4.59 18.77 -9.90
CA MET A 187 -3.13 18.82 -9.76
C MET A 187 -2.64 18.07 -8.52
N ALA A 188 -3.47 17.18 -7.95
CA ALA A 188 -3.04 16.34 -6.85
C ALA A 188 -1.72 15.62 -7.21
N ASN A 189 -0.78 15.61 -6.26
CA ASN A 189 0.53 15.00 -6.47
C ASN A 189 0.37 13.50 -6.79
N VAL A 190 0.79 13.11 -7.99
CA VAL A 190 0.79 11.70 -8.40
C VAL A 190 1.82 10.95 -7.57
N SER A 191 1.41 9.82 -7.02
CA SER A 191 2.31 8.97 -6.22
C SER A 191 3.41 8.40 -7.10
N THR A 192 4.63 8.37 -6.55
CA THR A 192 5.79 7.78 -7.21
C THR A 192 5.89 6.29 -6.90
N ALA A 193 6.49 5.52 -7.81
CA ALA A 193 6.76 4.11 -7.58
C ALA A 193 7.69 3.91 -6.37
N LEU A 194 7.33 2.99 -5.47
CA LEU A 194 8.21 2.50 -4.40
C LEU A 194 9.35 1.67 -4.99
N LYS A 195 9.01 0.83 -5.97
CA LYS A 195 9.95 -0.01 -6.70
C LYS A 195 9.43 -0.34 -8.09
N VAL A 196 10.36 -0.56 -9.02
CA VAL A 196 10.05 -0.99 -10.39
C VAL A 196 10.36 -2.47 -10.51
N VAL A 197 9.37 -3.26 -10.93
CA VAL A 197 9.51 -4.70 -11.13
C VAL A 197 9.48 -5.00 -12.63
N PRO A 198 10.59 -5.46 -13.24
CA PRO A 198 10.58 -5.86 -14.64
C PRO A 198 9.76 -7.14 -14.82
N PHE A 199 8.99 -7.20 -15.90
CA PHE A 199 8.15 -8.33 -16.26
C PHE A 199 8.28 -8.63 -17.75
N ASP A 200 8.42 -9.90 -18.12
CA ASP A 200 8.53 -10.35 -19.51
C ASP A 200 7.44 -11.38 -19.79
N ASP A 201 6.49 -11.05 -20.67
CA ASP A 201 5.39 -11.96 -21.03
C ASP A 201 5.75 -12.93 -22.17
N ARG A 202 7.03 -12.91 -22.60
CA ARG A 202 7.67 -13.54 -23.78
C ARG A 202 7.51 -12.78 -25.10
N ARG A 203 6.59 -11.84 -25.20
CA ARG A 203 6.34 -11.04 -26.41
C ARG A 203 6.90 -9.63 -26.25
N GLU A 204 6.75 -9.08 -25.06
CA GLU A 204 7.19 -7.73 -24.71
C GLU A 204 7.65 -7.69 -23.25
N ARG A 205 8.58 -6.76 -23.00
CA ARG A 205 9.04 -6.44 -21.65
C ARG A 205 8.30 -5.23 -21.14
N TYR A 206 7.79 -5.34 -19.93
CA TYR A 206 7.08 -4.31 -19.23
C TYR A 206 7.80 -3.98 -17.93
N ASN A 207 7.53 -2.80 -17.42
CA ASN A 207 7.87 -2.40 -16.07
C ASN A 207 6.57 -2.24 -15.30
N ALA A 208 6.48 -2.90 -14.15
CA ALA A 208 5.40 -2.74 -13.20
C ALA A 208 5.89 -1.83 -12.06
N ASP A 209 5.35 -0.64 -11.99
CA ASP A 209 5.64 0.37 -10.98
C ASP A 209 4.80 0.06 -9.75
N LEU A 210 5.41 -0.53 -8.72
CA LEU A 210 4.73 -0.90 -7.50
C LEU A 210 4.60 0.34 -6.59
N VAL A 211 3.37 0.72 -6.28
CA VAL A 211 3.04 1.90 -5.47
C VAL A 211 2.50 1.55 -4.08
N VAL A 212 2.02 0.31 -3.90
CA VAL A 212 1.71 -0.27 -2.58
C VAL A 212 2.38 -1.64 -2.48
N ASP A 213 3.09 -1.89 -1.39
CA ASP A 213 3.83 -3.14 -1.16
C ASP A 213 3.72 -3.64 0.28
N THR A 214 2.52 -4.06 0.68
CA THR A 214 2.35 -4.76 1.96
C THR A 214 2.32 -6.27 1.71
N ASP A 215 2.34 -7.07 2.79
CA ASP A 215 2.17 -8.52 2.67
C ASP A 215 0.78 -8.88 2.13
N ARG A 216 -0.26 -8.15 2.54
CA ARG A 216 -1.67 -8.44 2.26
C ARG A 216 -2.25 -7.68 1.07
N ALA A 217 -1.60 -6.60 0.66
CA ALA A 217 -2.03 -5.75 -0.44
C ALA A 217 -0.85 -5.31 -1.31
N LYS A 218 -1.07 -5.32 -2.62
CA LYS A 218 -0.14 -4.75 -3.58
C LYS A 218 -0.92 -3.97 -4.61
N VAL A 219 -0.36 -2.84 -5.05
CA VAL A 219 -0.91 -2.03 -6.13
C VAL A 219 0.24 -1.69 -7.06
N TRP A 220 0.12 -2.03 -8.33
CA TRP A 220 1.12 -1.71 -9.34
C TRP A 220 0.49 -1.15 -10.61
N VAL A 221 1.25 -0.31 -11.28
CA VAL A 221 0.89 0.32 -12.54
C VAL A 221 1.77 -0.22 -13.64
N MET A 222 1.18 -0.51 -14.80
CA MET A 222 1.91 -0.93 -15.99
C MET A 222 1.50 -0.06 -17.16
N LYS A 223 2.48 0.62 -17.76
CA LYS A 223 2.26 1.35 -19.02
C LYS A 223 2.10 0.34 -20.16
N LYS A 224 1.25 0.66 -21.14
CA LYS A 224 0.95 -0.23 -22.29
C LYS A 224 0.42 -1.61 -21.88
N ALA A 225 -0.32 -1.67 -20.77
CA ALA A 225 -0.98 -2.89 -20.31
C ALA A 225 -2.03 -3.41 -21.30
N ILE A 226 -2.67 -2.49 -22.03
CA ILE A 226 -3.65 -2.78 -23.07
C ILE A 226 -3.34 -1.96 -24.33
N THR A 227 -3.54 -2.57 -25.50
CA THR A 227 -3.33 -1.92 -26.79
C THR A 227 -4.61 -1.28 -27.33
N ALA A 228 -4.47 -0.29 -28.22
CA ALA A 228 -5.61 0.32 -28.89
C ALA A 228 -6.48 -0.71 -29.65
N LYS A 229 -5.86 -1.72 -30.26
CA LYS A 229 -6.57 -2.80 -30.97
C LYS A 229 -7.40 -3.67 -30.01
N GLU A 230 -6.86 -4.00 -28.85
CA GLU A 230 -7.59 -4.74 -27.81
C GLU A 230 -8.78 -3.93 -27.29
N CYS A 231 -8.60 -2.62 -27.10
CA CYS A 231 -9.68 -1.70 -26.74
C CYS A 231 -10.77 -1.61 -27.81
N GLU A 232 -10.42 -1.56 -29.10
CA GLU A 232 -11.41 -1.59 -30.20
C GLU A 232 -12.21 -2.91 -30.20
N ILE A 233 -11.55 -4.04 -29.97
CA ILE A 233 -12.21 -5.35 -29.89
C ILE A 233 -13.19 -5.38 -28.72
N LEU A 234 -12.78 -4.89 -27.53
CA LEU A 234 -13.67 -4.76 -26.37
C LEU A 234 -14.87 -3.88 -26.70
N ALA A 235 -14.67 -2.69 -27.24
CA ALA A 235 -15.75 -1.77 -27.56
C ALA A 235 -16.74 -2.36 -28.60
N ARG A 236 -16.24 -3.13 -29.58
CA ARG A 236 -17.08 -3.72 -30.63
C ARG A 236 -17.83 -4.98 -30.18
N ARG A 237 -17.23 -5.81 -29.34
CA ARG A 237 -17.75 -7.15 -29.00
C ARG A 237 -18.44 -7.23 -27.65
N SER A 238 -18.22 -6.27 -26.75
CA SER A 238 -18.93 -6.24 -25.48
C SER A 238 -20.41 -5.95 -25.71
N VAL A 239 -21.27 -6.72 -25.06
CA VAL A 239 -22.73 -6.59 -25.18
C VAL A 239 -23.32 -6.16 -23.85
N ALA A 240 -24.43 -5.43 -23.91
CA ALA A 240 -25.20 -5.15 -22.70
C ALA A 240 -25.66 -6.48 -22.08
N PRO A 241 -25.55 -6.66 -20.76
CA PRO A 241 -25.97 -7.89 -20.10
C PRO A 241 -27.49 -8.09 -20.28
N VAL A 242 -27.90 -9.35 -20.46
CA VAL A 242 -29.30 -9.74 -20.73
C VAL A 242 -30.23 -9.42 -19.55
N ALA A 243 -29.69 -9.29 -18.34
CA ALA A 243 -30.38 -8.75 -17.17
C ALA A 243 -29.69 -7.44 -16.75
N PRO A 244 -30.42 -6.43 -16.25
CA PRO A 244 -29.80 -5.25 -15.67
C PRO A 244 -28.92 -5.71 -14.51
N ALA A 245 -27.61 -5.75 -14.74
CA ALA A 245 -26.65 -5.92 -13.68
C ALA A 245 -26.73 -4.64 -12.85
N SER A 246 -27.45 -4.68 -11.73
CA SER A 246 -27.37 -3.63 -10.74
C SER A 246 -25.95 -3.69 -10.15
N HIS A 247 -25.02 -2.94 -10.75
CA HIS A 247 -23.78 -2.57 -10.06
C HIS A 247 -24.15 -1.53 -9.01
N THR A 248 -24.83 -2.00 -7.98
CA THR A 248 -25.14 -1.20 -6.80
C THR A 248 -23.90 -1.28 -5.92
N GLU A 249 -23.08 -0.24 -6.01
CA GLU A 249 -21.94 -0.09 -5.11
C GLU A 249 -22.42 0.65 -3.85
N LEU A 250 -22.06 0.10 -2.69
CA LEU A 250 -22.27 0.76 -1.41
C LEU A 250 -21.11 1.72 -1.20
N SER A 251 -21.39 3.02 -1.16
CA SER A 251 -20.41 4.02 -0.74
C SER A 251 -20.69 4.40 0.71
N MET A 252 -19.67 4.51 1.54
CA MET A 252 -19.80 5.12 2.86
C MET A 252 -19.68 6.63 2.74
N GLU A 253 -20.64 7.36 3.32
CA GLU A 253 -20.52 8.81 3.51
C GLU A 253 -19.60 9.14 4.69
N ALA A 254 -19.20 10.41 4.77
CA ALA A 254 -18.26 10.91 5.77
C ALA A 254 -18.78 10.82 7.23
N ASP A 255 -20.08 10.59 7.42
CA ASP A 255 -20.72 10.36 8.73
C ASP A 255 -20.80 8.87 9.12
N GLY A 256 -20.28 7.98 8.26
CA GLY A 256 -20.33 6.52 8.46
C GLY A 256 -21.64 5.87 8.03
N SER A 257 -22.61 6.63 7.48
CA SER A 257 -23.80 6.06 6.87
C SER A 257 -23.46 5.47 5.50
N SER A 258 -24.02 4.30 5.20
CA SER A 258 -23.92 3.71 3.86
C SER A 258 -24.96 4.34 2.96
N VAL A 259 -24.54 5.11 1.96
CA VAL A 259 -25.41 5.59 0.90
C VAL A 259 -25.16 4.75 -0.34
N MET A 260 -26.23 4.26 -0.94
CA MET A 260 -26.13 3.63 -2.26
C MET A 260 -25.79 4.72 -3.27
N VAL A 261 -24.50 4.94 -3.49
CA VAL A 261 -24.04 5.73 -4.61
C VAL A 261 -24.12 4.80 -5.80
N SER A 262 -25.19 4.95 -6.58
CA SER A 262 -25.20 4.47 -7.96
C SER A 262 -24.02 5.14 -8.65
N ALA A 263 -22.91 4.42 -8.79
CA ALA A 263 -21.91 4.77 -9.79
C ALA A 263 -22.65 4.75 -11.13
N GLN A 264 -22.91 5.94 -11.69
CA GLN A 264 -23.64 6.10 -12.95
C GLN A 264 -22.65 5.86 -14.10
N ALA A 265 -22.10 4.65 -14.18
CA ALA A 265 -21.56 4.21 -15.45
C ALA A 265 -22.75 4.02 -16.41
N ASN A 266 -22.60 4.45 -17.66
CA ASN A 266 -23.48 3.96 -18.72
C ASN A 266 -23.40 2.42 -18.68
N GLY A 267 -24.56 1.76 -18.59
CA GLY A 267 -24.68 0.37 -18.13
C GLY A 267 -23.56 -0.54 -18.62
N PRO A 268 -22.99 -1.38 -17.74
CA PRO A 268 -21.76 -2.13 -18.02
C PRO A 268 -21.92 -2.98 -19.28
N LEU A 269 -20.93 -2.97 -20.16
CA LEU A 269 -20.87 -3.92 -21.28
C LEU A 269 -19.97 -5.09 -20.89
N VAL A 270 -20.37 -6.30 -21.24
CA VAL A 270 -19.65 -7.51 -20.84
C VAL A 270 -19.01 -8.16 -22.06
N TYR A 271 -17.72 -8.44 -21.97
CA TYR A 271 -16.99 -9.27 -22.93
C TYR A 271 -16.87 -10.69 -22.37
N GLU A 272 -17.43 -11.65 -23.09
CA GLU A 272 -17.35 -13.07 -22.77
C GLU A 272 -16.26 -13.72 -23.61
N LEU A 273 -15.23 -14.24 -22.93
CA LEU A 273 -14.17 -15.03 -23.56
C LEU A 273 -14.76 -16.34 -24.07
N ASP A 274 -14.34 -16.78 -25.25
CA ASP A 274 -14.62 -18.14 -25.73
C ASP A 274 -14.03 -19.17 -24.74
N ALA A 275 -14.90 -19.83 -23.96
CA ALA A 275 -14.47 -20.79 -22.95
C ALA A 275 -14.01 -22.13 -23.54
N GLU A 276 -14.47 -22.48 -24.75
CA GLU A 276 -14.13 -23.75 -25.41
C GLU A 276 -12.78 -23.68 -26.11
N ALA A 277 -12.44 -22.52 -26.68
CA ALA A 277 -11.17 -22.29 -27.36
C ALA A 277 -10.57 -20.92 -26.99
N PRO A 278 -10.22 -20.70 -25.71
CA PRO A 278 -9.76 -19.41 -25.23
C PRO A 278 -8.55 -18.91 -26.00
N GLU A 279 -7.64 -19.79 -26.44
CA GLU A 279 -6.46 -19.43 -27.22
C GLU A 279 -6.75 -18.86 -28.62
N LYS A 280 -7.95 -19.10 -29.16
CA LYS A 280 -8.41 -18.55 -30.43
C LYS A 280 -9.12 -17.21 -30.26
N ASP A 281 -9.49 -16.86 -29.03
CA ASP A 281 -10.11 -15.57 -28.74
C ASP A 281 -9.10 -14.43 -29.00
N PRO A 282 -9.50 -13.37 -29.72
CA PRO A 282 -8.59 -12.28 -30.06
C PRO A 282 -8.07 -11.48 -28.85
N LEU A 283 -8.74 -11.58 -27.68
CA LEU A 283 -8.29 -10.98 -26.42
C LEU A 283 -7.57 -11.96 -25.49
N TRP A 284 -7.33 -13.20 -25.91
CA TRP A 284 -6.52 -14.14 -25.14
C TRP A 284 -5.13 -13.60 -24.76
N PRO A 285 -4.40 -12.90 -25.65
CA PRO A 285 -3.13 -12.28 -25.27
C PRO A 285 -3.27 -11.31 -24.08
N LEU A 286 -4.35 -10.53 -24.03
CA LEU A 286 -4.63 -9.59 -22.95
C LEU A 286 -4.90 -10.33 -21.63
N TYR A 287 -5.81 -11.31 -21.64
CA TYR A 287 -6.12 -12.14 -20.47
C TYR A 287 -4.87 -12.85 -19.92
N SER A 288 -4.09 -13.50 -20.79
CA SER A 288 -2.87 -14.19 -20.40
C SER A 288 -1.85 -13.23 -19.77
N ARG A 289 -1.71 -12.01 -20.32
CA ARG A 289 -0.83 -10.97 -19.80
C ARG A 289 -1.25 -10.52 -18.40
N ILE A 290 -2.53 -10.26 -18.18
CA ILE A 290 -3.08 -9.85 -16.88
C ILE A 290 -2.80 -10.91 -15.80
N ILE A 291 -3.05 -12.18 -16.10
CA ILE A 291 -2.79 -13.27 -15.13
C ILE A 291 -1.30 -13.41 -14.85
N LYS A 292 -0.46 -13.42 -15.90
CA LYS A 292 0.99 -13.55 -15.74
C LYS A 292 1.59 -12.40 -14.92
N VAL A 293 1.21 -11.15 -15.19
CA VAL A 293 1.73 -10.00 -14.42
C VAL A 293 1.25 -10.04 -12.98
N THR A 294 0.00 -10.45 -12.74
CA THR A 294 -0.54 -10.62 -11.38
C THR A 294 0.21 -11.68 -10.59
N ASN A 295 0.62 -12.78 -11.23
CA ASN A 295 1.44 -13.79 -10.58
C ASN A 295 2.88 -13.36 -10.36
N ALA A 296 3.48 -12.68 -11.34
CA ALA A 296 4.87 -12.25 -11.26
C ALA A 296 5.06 -11.16 -10.18
N VAL A 297 4.17 -10.18 -10.14
CA VAL A 297 4.27 -9.02 -9.25
C VAL A 297 3.50 -9.25 -7.95
N GLY A 298 2.24 -9.69 -8.06
CA GLY A 298 1.35 -9.92 -6.93
C GLY A 298 1.68 -11.20 -6.14
N LYS A 299 2.43 -12.15 -6.72
CA LYS A 299 2.75 -13.47 -6.14
C LYS A 299 1.52 -14.27 -5.71
N GLN A 300 0.42 -14.13 -6.44
CA GLN A 300 -0.88 -14.70 -6.07
C GLN A 300 -1.06 -16.19 -6.39
N GLY A 301 -0.14 -16.78 -7.16
CA GLY A 301 -0.20 -18.21 -7.50
C GLY A 301 -1.44 -18.61 -8.33
N ILE A 302 -2.02 -17.67 -9.08
CA ILE A 302 -3.18 -17.89 -9.94
C ILE A 302 -2.74 -18.76 -11.13
N PRO A 303 -3.41 -19.87 -11.44
CA PRO A 303 -3.09 -20.65 -12.63
C PRO A 303 -3.28 -19.81 -13.91
N VAL A 304 -2.32 -19.91 -14.85
CA VAL A 304 -2.45 -19.30 -16.19
C VAL A 304 -3.43 -20.10 -17.08
N LEU A 305 -3.78 -21.31 -16.64
CA LEU A 305 -4.72 -22.23 -17.30
C LEU A 305 -6.19 -21.81 -17.03
N PRO A 306 -7.16 -22.28 -17.84
CA PRO A 306 -8.51 -21.73 -17.87
C PRO A 306 -9.31 -22.24 -16.67
N ILE A 307 -9.08 -21.66 -15.51
CA ILE A 307 -10.16 -21.51 -14.55
C ILE A 307 -11.07 -20.44 -15.14
N PRO A 308 -12.40 -20.62 -15.15
CA PRO A 308 -13.30 -19.53 -15.50
C PRO A 308 -13.02 -18.34 -14.57
N GLN A 309 -12.28 -17.36 -15.10
CA GLN A 309 -12.14 -16.04 -14.50
C GLN A 309 -13.41 -15.25 -14.78
N GLU A 310 -13.61 -14.15 -14.06
CA GLU A 310 -14.77 -13.31 -14.34
C GLU A 310 -14.68 -12.70 -15.75
N LYS A 311 -15.83 -12.30 -16.28
CA LYS A 311 -15.92 -11.65 -17.59
C LYS A 311 -15.25 -10.27 -17.53
N LEU A 312 -14.67 -9.83 -18.64
CA LEU A 312 -14.18 -8.45 -18.75
C LEU A 312 -15.39 -7.52 -18.80
N ILE A 313 -15.40 -6.50 -17.95
CA ILE A 313 -16.47 -5.52 -17.84
C ILE A 313 -15.95 -4.19 -18.38
N LEU A 314 -16.58 -3.66 -19.42
CA LEU A 314 -16.29 -2.34 -19.97
C LEU A 314 -17.23 -1.31 -19.35
N LEU A 315 -16.64 -0.31 -18.70
CA LEU A 315 -17.31 0.79 -18.00
C LEU A 315 -17.01 2.08 -18.75
N THR A 316 -18.05 2.88 -19.00
CA THR A 316 -17.92 4.21 -19.61
C THR A 316 -18.44 5.26 -18.65
N TYR A 317 -17.61 6.27 -18.40
CA TYR A 317 -17.91 7.43 -17.57
C TYR A 317 -17.90 8.66 -18.46
N GLU A 318 -18.99 9.40 -18.42
CA GLU A 318 -19.16 10.65 -19.17
C GLU A 318 -18.86 11.85 -18.27
N GLU A 319 -18.72 13.01 -18.89
CA GLU A 319 -18.59 14.27 -18.17
C GLU A 319 -19.77 14.48 -17.19
N GLY A 320 -19.44 14.73 -15.92
CA GLY A 320 -20.40 14.97 -14.86
C GLY A 320 -20.96 13.71 -14.20
N THR A 321 -20.57 12.50 -14.63
CA THR A 321 -20.98 11.28 -13.92
C THR A 321 -20.24 11.15 -12.59
N SER A 322 -20.91 10.58 -11.59
CA SER A 322 -20.23 10.08 -10.39
C SER A 322 -19.11 9.13 -10.83
N GLY A 323 -17.93 9.27 -10.24
CA GLY A 323 -16.79 8.40 -10.56
C GLY A 323 -17.03 6.96 -10.11
N LEU A 324 -15.99 6.13 -10.14
CA LEU A 324 -16.08 4.79 -9.57
C LEU A 324 -16.23 4.90 -8.05
N GLY A 325 -17.28 4.29 -7.49
CA GLY A 325 -17.52 4.29 -6.06
C GLY A 325 -16.33 3.71 -5.30
N THR A 326 -16.23 4.02 -4.01
CA THR A 326 -15.23 3.35 -3.19
C THR A 326 -15.59 1.87 -3.09
N HIS A 327 -14.72 0.99 -3.55
CA HIS A 327 -14.94 -0.45 -3.46
C HIS A 327 -13.79 -1.17 -2.76
N PHE A 328 -14.18 -2.17 -1.96
CA PHE A 328 -13.27 -3.05 -1.26
C PHE A 328 -13.77 -4.50 -1.34
N HIS A 329 -12.88 -5.42 -1.67
CA HIS A 329 -13.21 -6.85 -1.83
C HIS A 329 -12.66 -7.73 -0.69
N GLY A 330 -12.00 -7.16 0.31
CA GLY A 330 -11.41 -7.92 1.40
C GLY A 330 -12.45 -8.38 2.43
N LYS A 331 -12.46 -9.68 2.70
CA LYS A 331 -13.02 -10.29 3.93
C LYS A 331 -11.89 -10.47 4.94
N SER A 332 -12.15 -10.77 6.21
CA SER A 332 -11.04 -11.01 7.17
C SER A 332 -10.17 -12.24 6.83
N LYS A 333 -10.70 -13.21 6.08
CA LYS A 333 -10.00 -14.42 5.62
C LYS A 333 -10.41 -14.80 4.20
N PHE A 334 -9.46 -15.27 3.41
CA PHE A 334 -9.66 -15.82 2.07
C PHE A 334 -10.47 -17.11 2.13
N GLN A 335 -11.32 -17.34 1.14
CA GLN A 335 -11.97 -18.63 0.87
C GLN A 335 -11.65 -19.06 -0.56
N PRO A 336 -11.43 -20.37 -0.83
CA PRO A 336 -11.26 -20.85 -2.19
C PRO A 336 -12.37 -20.39 -3.12
N GLY A 337 -11.99 -19.88 -4.30
CA GLY A 337 -12.90 -19.29 -5.28
C GLY A 337 -13.17 -17.79 -5.07
N ASP A 338 -12.77 -17.18 -3.95
CA ASP A 338 -12.87 -15.72 -3.78
C ASP A 338 -11.94 -14.98 -4.75
N ARG A 339 -12.28 -13.70 -5.00
CA ARG A 339 -11.41 -12.80 -5.75
C ARG A 339 -10.13 -12.55 -4.94
N VAL A 340 -8.98 -12.46 -5.60
CA VAL A 340 -7.67 -12.22 -4.97
C VAL A 340 -6.93 -11.04 -5.56
N ALA A 341 -7.30 -10.65 -6.77
CA ALA A 341 -6.69 -9.55 -7.48
C ALA A 341 -7.68 -8.98 -8.50
N SER A 342 -7.39 -7.79 -9.00
CA SER A 342 -8.18 -7.14 -10.04
C SER A 342 -7.29 -6.25 -10.90
N ALA A 343 -7.75 -6.00 -12.13
CA ALA A 343 -7.08 -5.17 -13.10
C ALA A 343 -8.07 -4.15 -13.68
N LEU A 344 -7.65 -2.89 -13.76
CA LEU A 344 -8.32 -1.81 -14.46
C LEU A 344 -7.45 -1.38 -15.64
N LEU A 345 -8.01 -1.41 -16.84
CA LEU A 345 -7.31 -1.16 -18.08
C LEU A 345 -7.93 0.05 -18.77
N PHE A 346 -7.15 1.10 -18.99
CA PHE A 346 -7.65 2.38 -19.46
C PHE A 346 -7.61 2.42 -20.99
N CYS A 347 -8.76 2.25 -21.63
CA CYS A 347 -8.89 2.36 -23.07
C CYS A 347 -9.03 3.81 -23.55
N GLN A 348 -9.59 4.66 -22.69
CA GLN A 348 -9.68 6.09 -22.90
C GLN A 348 -9.66 6.78 -21.54
N THR A 349 -9.01 7.94 -21.46
CA THR A 349 -8.90 8.72 -20.23
C THR A 349 -9.60 10.07 -20.39
N ALA A 350 -10.15 10.57 -19.30
CA ALA A 350 -10.76 11.89 -19.25
C ALA A 350 -9.71 13.00 -19.46
N ALA A 351 -10.16 14.17 -19.88
CA ALA A 351 -9.31 15.36 -19.96
C ALA A 351 -9.12 16.02 -18.58
N GLN A 352 -10.14 15.94 -17.72
CA GLN A 352 -10.09 16.39 -16.31
C GLN A 352 -10.87 15.40 -15.42
N GLY A 353 -10.42 15.22 -14.18
CA GLY A 353 -10.94 14.18 -13.30
C GLY A 353 -10.52 12.76 -13.69
N GLY A 354 -11.26 11.75 -13.22
CA GLY A 354 -10.99 10.35 -13.55
C GLY A 354 -9.72 9.75 -12.92
N GLN A 355 -9.09 10.43 -11.98
CA GLN A 355 -7.97 9.88 -11.20
C GLN A 355 -8.41 8.61 -10.46
N VAL A 356 -7.47 7.69 -10.22
CA VAL A 356 -7.68 6.53 -9.35
C VAL A 356 -6.96 6.76 -8.03
N THR A 357 -7.67 6.60 -6.92
CA THR A 357 -7.12 6.78 -5.58
C THR A 357 -7.17 5.48 -4.80
N PHE A 358 -6.19 5.27 -3.93
CA PHE A 358 -6.23 4.29 -2.85
C PHE A 358 -6.07 5.05 -1.53
N PRO A 359 -7.17 5.64 -1.02
CA PRO A 359 -7.09 6.68 0.02
C PRO A 359 -6.49 6.17 1.33
N LYS A 360 -6.69 4.89 1.67
CA LYS A 360 -6.08 4.25 2.85
C LYS A 360 -4.58 4.00 2.72
N ALA A 361 -4.06 3.98 1.48
CA ALA A 361 -2.64 3.85 1.18
C ALA A 361 -2.00 5.19 0.80
N ASP A 362 -2.76 6.29 0.82
CA ASP A 362 -2.32 7.63 0.35
C ASP A 362 -1.74 7.60 -1.08
N ILE A 363 -2.38 6.82 -1.97
CA ILE A 363 -1.97 6.72 -3.37
C ILE A 363 -2.95 7.44 -4.29
N VAL A 364 -2.40 8.23 -5.22
CA VAL A 364 -3.13 8.91 -6.29
C VAL A 364 -2.46 8.58 -7.62
N LEU A 365 -3.24 8.08 -8.57
CA LEU A 365 -2.81 7.72 -9.91
C LEU A 365 -3.58 8.53 -10.94
N THR A 366 -2.87 9.10 -11.91
CA THR A 366 -3.48 9.76 -13.07
C THR A 366 -3.45 8.80 -14.26
N PRO A 367 -4.61 8.31 -14.73
CA PRO A 367 -4.64 7.36 -15.83
C PRO A 367 -4.10 7.91 -17.14
N GLU A 368 -3.37 7.06 -17.86
CA GLU A 368 -2.98 7.27 -19.26
C GLU A 368 -3.67 6.23 -20.15
N THR A 369 -3.97 6.58 -21.41
CA THR A 369 -4.51 5.60 -22.37
C THR A 369 -3.50 4.47 -22.59
N GLY A 370 -3.98 3.23 -22.49
CA GLY A 370 -3.17 2.01 -22.53
C GLY A 370 -2.56 1.62 -21.18
N MET A 371 -2.73 2.42 -20.13
CA MET A 371 -2.28 2.08 -18.77
C MET A 371 -3.12 0.97 -18.16
N GLY A 372 -2.52 0.17 -17.29
CA GLY A 372 -3.23 -0.76 -16.42
C GLY A 372 -2.88 -0.51 -14.96
N VAL A 373 -3.89 -0.45 -14.10
CA VAL A 373 -3.75 -0.48 -12.63
C VAL A 373 -4.15 -1.86 -12.17
N PHE A 374 -3.27 -2.51 -11.44
CA PHE A 374 -3.49 -3.84 -10.93
C PHE A 374 -3.35 -3.80 -9.42
N TYR A 375 -4.16 -4.57 -8.73
CA TYR A 375 -4.08 -4.67 -7.29
C TYR A 375 -4.46 -6.05 -6.80
N SER A 376 -3.74 -6.53 -5.80
CA SER A 376 -4.03 -7.78 -5.10
C SER A 376 -4.38 -7.49 -3.66
N TYR A 377 -5.28 -8.28 -3.10
CA TYR A 377 -5.85 -8.12 -1.76
C TYR A 377 -5.89 -9.44 -0.98
N LYS A 378 -5.03 -10.38 -1.35
CA LYS A 378 -4.71 -11.59 -0.60
C LYS A 378 -3.20 -11.64 -0.35
N SER A 379 -2.81 -12.05 0.85
CA SER A 379 -1.42 -12.35 1.16
C SER A 379 -0.87 -13.45 0.27
N ALA A 380 0.36 -13.24 -0.20
CA ALA A 380 1.07 -14.24 -1.00
C ALA A 380 1.53 -15.45 -0.17
N THR A 381 1.63 -15.29 1.15
CA THR A 381 2.18 -16.29 2.07
C THR A 381 1.15 -16.86 3.04
N THR A 382 0.03 -16.15 3.23
CA THR A 382 -1.05 -16.55 4.13
C THR A 382 -2.42 -16.47 3.44
N ASP A 383 -3.47 -16.91 4.14
CA ASP A 383 -4.87 -16.73 3.70
C ASP A 383 -5.50 -15.45 4.29
N ASP A 384 -4.67 -14.53 4.76
CA ASP A 384 -5.14 -13.21 5.15
C ASP A 384 -5.44 -12.38 3.91
N MET A 385 -6.54 -11.64 3.95
CA MET A 385 -6.84 -10.63 2.95
C MET A 385 -6.35 -9.27 3.43
N ASP A 386 -6.34 -8.33 2.51
CA ASP A 386 -6.10 -6.92 2.81
C ASP A 386 -7.04 -6.37 3.90
N ASP A 387 -6.59 -5.33 4.60
CA ASP A 387 -7.34 -4.58 5.61
C ASP A 387 -7.76 -3.18 5.11
N GLY A 388 -7.68 -2.94 3.80
CA GLY A 388 -8.18 -1.75 3.13
C GLY A 388 -7.15 -0.98 2.30
N TYR A 389 -5.88 -1.38 2.23
CA TYR A 389 -4.88 -0.68 1.43
C TYR A 389 -5.13 -0.73 -0.08
N SER A 390 -5.86 -1.73 -0.56
CA SER A 390 -6.32 -1.87 -1.93
C SER A 390 -7.75 -1.35 -2.13
N GLU A 391 -8.37 -0.77 -1.10
CA GLU A 391 -9.62 -0.03 -1.25
C GLU A 391 -9.35 1.15 -2.18
N MET A 392 -10.13 1.23 -3.25
CA MET A 392 -9.90 2.22 -4.28
C MET A 392 -11.17 2.97 -4.63
N SER A 393 -11.01 4.15 -5.20
CA SER A 393 -12.07 4.97 -5.76
C SER A 393 -11.60 5.59 -7.07
N GLY A 394 -12.53 5.82 -8.00
CA GLY A 394 -12.28 6.61 -9.20
C GLY A 394 -12.91 7.98 -9.02
N CYS A 395 -12.14 9.04 -9.19
CA CYS A 395 -12.64 10.40 -9.13
C CYS A 395 -13.66 10.68 -10.25
N PRO A 396 -14.65 11.55 -10.03
CA PRO A 396 -15.61 11.95 -11.06
C PRO A 396 -14.91 12.46 -12.31
N VAL A 397 -15.50 12.17 -13.48
CA VAL A 397 -15.03 12.72 -14.76
C VAL A 397 -15.58 14.13 -14.90
N ARG A 398 -14.70 15.12 -15.00
CA ARG A 398 -15.07 16.55 -15.05
C ARG A 398 -15.01 17.16 -16.44
N ALA A 399 -14.22 16.57 -17.33
CA ALA A 399 -14.18 16.94 -18.74
C ALA A 399 -13.82 15.74 -19.63
N GLY A 400 -14.57 15.56 -20.72
CA GLY A 400 -14.38 14.44 -21.64
C GLY A 400 -14.96 13.12 -21.15
N ASN A 401 -14.45 11.99 -21.67
CA ASN A 401 -14.97 10.65 -21.35
C ASN A 401 -13.84 9.72 -20.94
N MET A 402 -14.15 8.78 -20.06
CA MET A 402 -13.24 7.72 -19.63
C MET A 402 -13.85 6.35 -19.91
N VAL A 403 -13.05 5.44 -20.48
CA VAL A 403 -13.45 4.07 -20.78
C VAL A 403 -12.46 3.12 -20.12
N VAL A 404 -12.96 2.29 -19.19
CA VAL A 404 -12.16 1.39 -18.37
C VAL A 404 -12.66 -0.04 -18.54
N ALA A 405 -11.76 -0.97 -18.83
CA ALA A 405 -12.06 -2.40 -18.75
C ALA A 405 -11.59 -2.95 -17.40
N SER A 406 -12.46 -3.67 -16.70
CA SER A 406 -12.20 -4.28 -15.40
C SER A 406 -12.22 -5.79 -15.50
N LEU A 407 -11.25 -6.45 -14.85
CA LEU A 407 -11.21 -7.90 -14.67
C LEU A 407 -10.94 -8.23 -13.21
N HIS A 408 -11.83 -9.02 -12.59
CA HIS A 408 -11.57 -9.61 -11.29
C HIS A 408 -11.02 -11.02 -11.42
N LEU A 409 -9.94 -11.30 -10.70
CA LEU A 409 -9.25 -12.58 -10.72
C LEU A 409 -9.55 -13.36 -9.45
N ARG A 410 -9.86 -14.65 -9.59
CA ARG A 410 -10.15 -15.57 -8.48
C ARG A 410 -9.02 -16.55 -8.29
N SER A 411 -8.76 -16.92 -7.03
CA SER A 411 -7.81 -17.97 -6.66
C SER A 411 -8.52 -19.25 -6.22
N GLY A 412 -7.89 -20.39 -6.48
CA GLY A 412 -8.41 -21.70 -6.12
C GLY A 412 -9.41 -22.26 -7.12
N THR A 413 -9.27 -23.55 -7.40
CA THR A 413 -10.26 -24.39 -8.10
C THR A 413 -10.86 -25.38 -7.12
N PRO A 414 -12.12 -25.77 -7.35
CA PRO A 414 -12.35 -26.86 -8.30
C PRO A 414 -12.80 -26.36 -9.68
N VAL A 415 -12.11 -26.85 -10.72
CA VAL A 415 -12.81 -27.48 -11.83
C VAL A 415 -13.65 -28.54 -11.15
N LEU A 416 -14.93 -28.26 -10.89
CA LEU A 416 -15.85 -29.36 -10.68
C LEU A 416 -15.76 -30.16 -11.96
N ALA A 417 -15.30 -31.40 -11.82
CA ALA A 417 -15.91 -32.59 -12.39
C ALA A 417 -17.24 -32.32 -13.14
N LEU A 418 -17.15 -31.67 -14.30
CA LEU A 418 -18.10 -31.82 -15.37
C LEU A 418 -17.68 -33.10 -16.07
N GLU A 419 -18.65 -33.99 -16.32
CA GLU A 419 -18.50 -35.31 -16.97
C GLU A 419 -18.27 -36.55 -16.10
N ASN A 420 -19.04 -36.77 -15.01
CA ASN A 420 -19.45 -38.16 -14.68
C ASN A 420 -20.73 -38.34 -13.84
N ALA A 421 -21.58 -37.31 -13.68
CA ALA A 421 -22.85 -37.44 -12.96
C ALA A 421 -24.09 -37.71 -13.85
N THR A 422 -23.89 -38.00 -15.14
CA THR A 422 -24.98 -38.31 -16.08
C THR A 422 -24.65 -39.50 -16.97
N THR A 423 -24.60 -40.70 -16.39
CA THR A 423 -25.12 -41.96 -16.96
C THR A 423 -24.96 -43.07 -15.92
N GLY A 424 -25.78 -43.03 -14.88
CA GLY A 424 -26.05 -44.16 -13.99
C GLY A 424 -27.53 -44.46 -14.01
N VAL A 425 -28.04 -44.79 -15.20
CA VAL A 425 -29.39 -45.29 -15.40
C VAL A 425 -29.51 -46.61 -14.65
N ASP A 426 -30.55 -46.69 -13.82
CA ASP A 426 -31.10 -47.91 -13.24
C ASP A 426 -31.14 -49.08 -14.22
N SER A 427 -30.60 -50.21 -13.81
CA SER A 427 -31.14 -51.51 -14.21
C SER A 427 -30.78 -52.59 -13.18
N GLY A 428 -31.79 -53.07 -12.46
CA GLY A 428 -31.85 -54.50 -12.12
C GLY A 428 -31.89 -54.90 -10.64
N ALA A 429 -33.10 -54.87 -10.08
CA ALA A 429 -33.77 -55.96 -9.35
C ALA A 429 -32.95 -57.03 -8.60
N ASN A 430 -33.18 -57.14 -7.28
CA ASN A 430 -33.79 -58.27 -6.55
C ASN A 430 -33.25 -58.44 -5.11
N GLY A 431 -34.15 -58.78 -4.19
CA GLY A 431 -33.81 -59.30 -2.84
C GLY A 431 -34.49 -58.50 -1.72
N SER A 432 -35.79 -58.66 -1.50
CA SER A 432 -36.38 -59.66 -0.57
C SER A 432 -36.23 -59.27 0.90
N ALA A 433 -37.40 -59.14 1.53
CA ALA A 433 -37.64 -58.79 2.91
C ALA A 433 -37.00 -59.76 3.91
N GLU A 434 -36.61 -59.24 5.08
CA GLU A 434 -36.73 -60.01 6.32
C GLU A 434 -37.01 -59.09 7.51
N LEU A 435 -38.04 -59.50 8.25
CA LEU A 435 -38.56 -58.91 9.47
C LEU A 435 -37.54 -59.11 10.60
N GLY A 436 -37.37 -58.10 11.45
CA GLY A 436 -36.66 -58.27 12.72
C GLY A 436 -37.41 -59.21 13.66
N PRO A 437 -36.74 -59.69 14.71
CA PRO A 437 -37.46 -60.12 15.90
C PRO A 437 -36.90 -59.52 17.18
N ALA A 438 -37.74 -59.64 18.21
CA ALA A 438 -37.35 -59.66 19.62
C ALA A 438 -36.30 -60.74 19.92
#